data_AF-A0A426XXI5-F1
#
_entry.id   AF-A0A426XXI5-F1
#
_cell.length_a   1.000
_cell.length_b   1.000
_cell.length_c   1.000
_cell.angle_alpha   90.00
_cell.angle_beta   90.00
_cell.angle_gamma   90.00
#
_symmetry.space_group_name_H-M   'P 1'
#
loop_
_entity.id
_entity.type
_entity.pdbx_description
1 polymer ?
#
loop_
_entity_poly.entity_id
_entity_poly.type
_entity_poly.pdbx_seq_one_letter_code
_entity_poly.pdbx_strand_id
1 'polypeptide(L)'
;MNHFQAVVTIFNFQQYRHIEAPGWTLGWTWAKKEVIWSMVGALATEQGDCSRFKGNTPYCCKKDPTVVDLLPGTPYNQQIANCCKGGVISSWVQDPANAASSFQVAVGAAGTTNKTVRVPKNFTLKAPGPGYTCGVAKIVKPTKFITQDGRRTTQALSKSSK
;
A
#
# COMPACT_ATOMS: atom_id res chain seq x y z
N MET A 1 -18.28 10.01 7.20
CA MET A 1 -16.84 10.03 7.56
C MET A 1 -16.00 10.19 6.31
N ASN A 2 -15.10 11.17 6.30
CA ASN A 2 -14.15 11.37 5.21
C ASN A 2 -13.15 10.22 5.19
N HIS A 3 -13.18 9.44 4.12
CA HIS A 3 -12.20 8.41 3.82
C HIS A 3 -11.87 8.47 2.33
N PHE A 4 -10.65 8.10 1.97
CA PHE A 4 -10.28 7.87 0.59
C PHE A 4 -9.70 6.47 0.44
N GLN A 5 -9.77 5.93 -0.76
CA GLN A 5 -9.20 4.63 -1.09
C GLN A 5 -7.93 4.85 -1.90
N ALA A 6 -6.90 4.07 -1.60
CA ALA A 6 -5.66 4.05 -2.34
C ALA A 6 -5.28 2.60 -2.68
N VAL A 7 -4.68 2.41 -3.85
CA VAL A 7 -3.99 1.18 -4.22
C VAL A 7 -2.50 1.47 -4.13
N VAL A 8 -1.80 0.67 -3.36
CA VAL A 8 -0.35 0.71 -3.22
C VAL A 8 0.22 -0.45 -4.01
N THR A 9 1.18 -0.15 -4.88
CA THR A 9 1.87 -1.16 -5.69
C THR A 9 3.38 -1.02 -5.48
N ILE A 10 4.03 -2.15 -5.20
CA ILE A 10 5.48 -2.30 -5.11
C ILE A 10 5.93 -3.00 -6.39
N PHE A 11 6.78 -2.34 -7.17
CA PHE A 11 7.41 -2.93 -8.36
C PHE A 11 8.86 -3.30 -8.06
N ASN A 12 9.27 -4.49 -8.47
CA ASN A 12 10.65 -4.93 -8.39
C ASN A 12 11.32 -4.82 -9.77
N PHE A 13 11.88 -3.64 -10.07
CA PHE A 13 12.60 -3.39 -11.32
C PHE A 13 14.05 -3.89 -11.34
N GLN A 14 14.43 -4.78 -10.43
CA GLN A 14 15.76 -5.41 -10.47
C GLN A 14 15.87 -6.40 -11.64
N GLN A 15 17.09 -6.63 -12.13
CA GLN A 15 17.33 -7.56 -13.23
C GLN A 15 17.34 -9.03 -12.77
N TYR A 16 18.04 -9.32 -11.67
CA TYR A 16 18.27 -10.71 -11.22
C TYR A 16 17.93 -10.96 -9.75
N ARG A 17 17.47 -9.92 -9.04
CA ARG A 17 17.21 -10.02 -7.60
C ARG A 17 15.70 -10.09 -7.34
N HIS A 18 15.27 -11.22 -6.80
CA HIS A 18 13.92 -11.41 -6.31
C HIS A 18 13.80 -10.86 -4.88
N ILE A 19 12.59 -10.47 -4.48
CA ILE A 19 12.21 -10.45 -3.06
C ILE A 19 11.69 -11.85 -2.76
N GLU A 20 12.47 -12.63 -2.02
CA GLU A 20 12.11 -14.00 -1.62
C GLU A 20 11.38 -14.02 -0.28
N ALA A 21 10.91 -15.20 0.13
CA ALA A 21 10.31 -15.41 1.44
C ALA A 21 11.30 -15.05 2.57
N PRO A 22 10.87 -14.45 3.70
CA PRO A 22 9.48 -14.16 4.12
C PRO A 22 8.78 -12.98 3.44
N GLY A 23 9.36 -12.41 2.38
CA GLY A 23 8.72 -11.38 1.56
C GLY A 23 8.99 -9.96 2.01
N TRP A 24 8.34 -9.01 1.35
CA TRP A 24 8.43 -7.60 1.71
C TRP A 24 7.62 -7.26 2.97
N THR A 25 8.10 -6.24 3.68
CA THR A 25 7.36 -5.56 4.75
C THR A 25 7.45 -4.06 4.51
N LEU A 26 6.30 -3.40 4.39
CA LEU A 26 6.19 -1.98 4.11
C LEU A 26 5.69 -1.24 5.35
N GLY A 27 6.45 -0.24 5.80
CA GLY A 27 6.08 0.64 6.90
C GLY A 27 6.03 2.08 6.46
N TRP A 28 5.23 2.90 7.13
CA TRP A 28 5.22 4.35 6.98
C TRP A 28 4.67 5.02 8.23
N THR A 29 4.85 6.33 8.36
CA THR A 29 4.24 7.13 9.42
C THR A 29 3.20 8.08 8.85
N TRP A 30 1.97 8.04 9.35
CA TRP A 30 0.92 8.99 8.97
C TRP A 30 1.34 10.42 9.28
N ALA A 31 0.94 11.39 8.46
CA ALA A 31 1.32 12.79 8.70
C ALA A 31 0.57 13.41 9.89
N LYS A 32 -0.69 13.01 10.11
CA LYS A 32 -1.59 13.57 11.12
C LYS A 32 -2.24 12.47 11.98
N LYS A 33 -3.56 12.29 11.89
CA LYS A 33 -4.32 11.34 12.73
C LYS A 33 -5.01 10.30 11.85
N GLU A 34 -4.50 10.09 10.64
CA GLU A 34 -5.02 9.10 9.70
C GLU A 34 -5.00 7.71 10.32
N VAL A 35 -5.94 6.88 9.88
CA VAL A 35 -6.10 5.48 10.31
C VAL A 35 -6.45 4.62 9.11
N ILE A 36 -6.28 3.31 9.23
CA ILE A 36 -6.71 2.36 8.23
C ILE A 36 -8.10 1.85 8.63
N TRP A 37 -9.11 2.08 7.78
CA TRP A 37 -10.46 1.55 7.98
C TRP A 37 -10.59 0.12 7.49
N SER A 38 -9.96 -0.21 6.37
CA SER A 38 -9.94 -1.56 5.80
C SER A 38 -8.77 -1.74 4.85
N MET A 39 -8.41 -2.99 4.60
CA MET A 39 -7.38 -3.40 3.64
C MET A 39 -7.83 -4.62 2.85
N VAL A 40 -7.31 -4.76 1.63
CA VAL A 40 -7.50 -5.92 0.74
C VAL A 40 -6.16 -6.23 0.09
N GLY A 41 -5.78 -7.51 0.00
CA GLY A 41 -4.50 -7.96 -0.55
C GLY A 41 -3.31 -7.91 0.41
N ALA A 42 -3.41 -7.17 1.51
CA ALA A 42 -2.38 -7.10 2.56
C ALA A 42 -3.04 -6.92 3.93
N LEU A 43 -2.27 -7.13 4.99
CA LEU A 43 -2.69 -6.88 6.37
C LEU A 43 -1.71 -5.96 7.10
N ALA A 44 -2.23 -5.18 8.05
CA ALA A 44 -1.39 -4.51 9.02
C ALA A 44 -1.00 -5.52 10.12
N THR A 45 0.26 -5.57 10.49
CA THR A 45 0.76 -6.54 11.48
C THR A 45 0.24 -6.27 12.89
N GLU A 46 -0.18 -5.03 13.16
CA GLU A 46 -0.71 -4.60 14.45
C GLU A 46 -1.87 -3.62 14.26
N GLN A 47 -2.89 -3.71 15.11
CA GLN A 47 -4.01 -2.76 15.12
C GLN A 47 -3.64 -1.44 15.82
N GLY A 48 -2.93 -1.50 16.96
CA GLY A 48 -2.64 -0.33 17.80
C GLY A 48 -3.83 0.17 18.63
N ASP A 49 -3.66 1.30 19.32
CA ASP A 49 -4.70 1.87 20.19
C ASP A 49 -5.77 2.63 19.38
N CYS A 50 -6.95 2.02 19.28
CA CYS A 50 -8.14 2.60 18.66
C CYS A 50 -9.16 3.18 19.67
N SER A 51 -8.83 3.29 20.97
CA SER A 51 -9.77 3.65 22.05
C SER A 51 -10.53 4.98 21.88
N ARG A 52 -9.97 5.90 21.08
CA ARG A 52 -10.60 7.18 20.71
C ARG A 52 -11.84 7.03 19.83
N PHE A 53 -12.00 5.90 19.14
CA PHE A 53 -13.15 5.62 18.29
C PHE A 53 -14.21 4.89 19.12
N LYS A 54 -15.32 5.58 19.42
CA LYS A 54 -16.48 4.97 20.10
C LYS A 54 -17.43 4.42 19.05
N GLY A 55 -17.70 3.12 19.06
CA GLY A 55 -18.51 2.43 18.05
C GLY A 55 -17.65 1.66 17.04
N ASN A 56 -17.77 2.01 15.76
CA ASN A 56 -17.01 1.34 14.70
C ASN A 56 -15.51 1.59 14.86
N THR A 57 -14.78 0.51 15.08
CA THR A 57 -13.33 0.53 15.31
C THR A 57 -12.59 0.37 13.98
N PRO A 58 -11.63 1.25 13.65
CA PRO A 58 -10.81 1.08 12.46
C PRO A 58 -9.98 -0.20 12.50
N TYR A 59 -9.66 -0.71 11.31
CA TYR A 59 -8.79 -1.88 11.14
C TYR A 59 -7.40 -1.68 11.76
N CYS A 60 -6.80 -0.49 11.65
CA CYS A 60 -5.54 -0.16 12.32
C CYS A 60 -5.46 1.35 12.65
N CYS A 61 -5.13 1.67 13.89
CA CYS A 61 -4.97 3.03 14.43
C CYS A 61 -3.52 3.40 14.75
N LYS A 62 -2.55 2.52 14.47
CA LYS A 62 -1.14 2.86 14.62
C LYS A 62 -0.79 4.09 13.78
N LYS A 63 0.01 4.97 14.40
CA LYS A 63 0.59 6.14 13.75
C LYS A 63 1.61 5.74 12.68
N ASP A 64 2.26 4.60 12.89
CA ASP A 64 3.34 4.01 12.11
C ASP A 64 3.02 2.55 11.71
N PRO A 65 1.97 2.31 10.91
CA PRO A 65 1.58 0.95 10.54
C PRO A 65 2.71 0.24 9.78
N THR A 66 2.81 -1.06 10.04
CA THR A 66 3.63 -2.00 9.27
C THR A 66 2.69 -2.97 8.57
N VAL A 67 2.91 -3.18 7.28
CA VAL A 67 2.05 -3.94 6.38
C VAL A 67 2.84 -5.04 5.71
N VAL A 68 2.21 -6.21 5.60
CA VAL A 68 2.73 -7.37 4.88
C VAL A 68 1.66 -7.89 3.92
N ASP A 69 2.12 -8.49 2.82
CA ASP A 69 1.25 -9.15 1.86
C ASP A 69 0.47 -10.31 2.51
N LEU A 70 -0.70 -10.60 1.97
CA LEU A 70 -1.41 -11.83 2.36
C LEU A 70 -0.71 -13.07 1.80
N LEU A 71 -1.02 -14.24 2.35
CA LEU A 71 -0.45 -15.52 1.92
C LEU A 71 -1.20 -16.10 0.70
N PRO A 72 -0.55 -16.99 -0.08
CA PRO A 72 -1.25 -17.80 -1.08
C PRO A 72 -2.44 -18.55 -0.47
N GLY A 73 -3.53 -18.70 -1.23
CA GLY A 73 -4.76 -19.34 -0.75
C GLY A 73 -5.73 -18.40 -0.03
N THR A 74 -5.42 -17.11 0.08
CA THR A 74 -6.34 -16.07 0.58
C THR A 74 -7.69 -16.13 -0.16
N PRO A 75 -8.85 -15.99 0.53
CA PRO A 75 -10.16 -15.99 -0.12
C PRO A 75 -10.31 -14.90 -1.19
N TYR A 76 -11.02 -15.21 -2.29
CA TYR A 76 -11.14 -14.32 -3.46
C TYR A 76 -11.66 -12.90 -3.13
N ASN A 77 -12.57 -12.78 -2.15
CA ASN A 77 -13.10 -11.49 -1.71
C ASN A 77 -12.09 -10.61 -0.94
N GLN A 78 -10.92 -11.15 -0.61
CA GLN A 78 -9.80 -10.45 0.04
C GLN A 78 -8.61 -10.27 -0.89
N GLN A 79 -8.72 -10.66 -2.17
CA GLN A 79 -7.68 -10.52 -3.16
C GLN A 79 -7.83 -9.23 -4.00
N ILE A 80 -6.68 -8.76 -4.48
CA ILE A 80 -6.56 -7.76 -5.55
C ILE A 80 -5.47 -8.22 -6.51
N ALA A 81 -5.43 -7.66 -7.72
CA ALA A 81 -4.37 -7.96 -8.68
C ALA A 81 -2.97 -7.84 -8.04
N ASN A 82 -2.11 -8.82 -8.32
CA ASN A 82 -0.72 -8.90 -7.85
C ASN A 82 -0.52 -9.08 -6.33
N CYS A 83 -1.56 -9.23 -5.52
CA CYS A 83 -1.39 -9.50 -4.08
C CYS A 83 -1.08 -10.97 -3.79
N CYS A 84 -0.97 -11.25 -2.49
CA CYS A 84 -1.28 -12.54 -1.90
C CYS A 84 -0.26 -13.63 -2.23
N LYS A 85 1.01 -13.23 -2.36
CA LYS A 85 2.16 -14.10 -2.65
C LYS A 85 3.08 -14.24 -1.43
N GLY A 86 2.60 -13.88 -0.24
CA GLY A 86 3.43 -13.83 0.97
C GLY A 86 4.60 -12.85 0.85
N GLY A 87 4.43 -11.80 0.05
CA GLY A 87 5.40 -10.74 -0.11
C GLY A 87 6.54 -11.08 -1.08
N VAL A 88 6.46 -12.22 -1.77
CA VAL A 88 7.42 -12.58 -2.82
C VAL A 88 7.17 -11.72 -4.07
N ILE A 89 8.24 -11.14 -4.62
CA ILE A 89 8.20 -10.36 -5.86
C ILE A 89 9.37 -10.76 -6.75
N SER A 90 9.08 -11.28 -7.94
CA SER A 90 10.11 -11.66 -8.90
C SER A 90 10.88 -10.46 -9.45
N SER A 91 12.08 -10.68 -9.99
CA SER A 91 12.79 -9.65 -10.75
C SER A 91 12.04 -9.35 -12.05
N TRP A 92 11.98 -8.08 -12.45
CA TRP A 92 11.25 -7.67 -13.66
C TRP A 92 11.79 -8.32 -14.93
N VAL A 93 13.10 -8.52 -15.04
CA VAL A 93 13.70 -9.06 -16.26
C VAL A 93 13.46 -10.57 -16.40
N GLN A 94 13.44 -11.32 -15.30
CA GLN A 94 13.25 -12.77 -15.38
C GLN A 94 11.78 -13.17 -15.41
N ASP A 95 10.92 -12.45 -14.68
CA ASP A 95 9.49 -12.74 -14.62
C ASP A 95 8.67 -11.44 -14.40
N PRO A 96 8.41 -10.69 -15.49
CA PRO A 96 7.67 -9.43 -15.42
C PRO A 96 6.24 -9.58 -14.86
N ALA A 97 5.60 -10.74 -15.05
CA ALA A 97 4.23 -10.98 -14.62
C ALA A 97 4.11 -11.02 -13.09
N ASN A 98 5.15 -11.47 -12.40
CA ASN A 98 5.19 -11.53 -10.94
C ASN A 98 6.08 -10.46 -10.28
N ALA A 99 6.55 -9.49 -11.06
CA ALA A 99 7.43 -8.42 -10.60
C ALA A 99 6.71 -7.24 -9.91
N ALA A 100 5.45 -7.45 -9.52
CA ALA A 100 4.69 -6.50 -8.71
C ALA A 100 3.99 -7.19 -7.54
N SER A 101 3.77 -6.43 -6.47
CA SER A 101 2.81 -6.75 -5.41
C SER A 101 1.93 -5.55 -5.14
N SER A 102 0.62 -5.76 -4.92
CA SER A 102 -0.29 -4.65 -4.65
C SER A 102 -1.27 -4.96 -3.54
N PHE A 103 -1.71 -3.91 -2.86
CA PHE A 103 -2.80 -3.97 -1.90
C PHE A 103 -3.61 -2.68 -1.95
N GLN A 104 -4.84 -2.77 -1.47
CA GLN A 104 -5.74 -1.64 -1.34
C GLN A 104 -5.90 -1.26 0.13
N VAL A 105 -5.96 0.03 0.39
CA VAL A 105 -6.15 0.59 1.73
C VAL A 105 -7.21 1.68 1.71
N ALA A 106 -8.18 1.58 2.62
CA ALA A 106 -9.12 2.66 2.90
C ALA A 106 -8.59 3.48 4.08
N VAL A 107 -8.25 4.74 3.82
CA VAL A 107 -7.65 5.65 4.81
C VAL A 107 -8.71 6.57 5.38
N GLY A 108 -8.89 6.53 6.69
CA GLY A 108 -9.78 7.35 7.47
C GLY A 108 -9.11 8.53 8.16
N ALA A 109 -9.92 9.44 8.70
CA ALA A 109 -9.46 10.63 9.43
C ALA A 109 -8.44 11.47 8.63
N ALA A 110 -8.51 11.35 7.30
CA ALA A 110 -7.70 12.07 6.35
C ALA A 110 -8.54 13.14 5.64
N GLY A 111 -7.86 14.06 4.96
CA GLY A 111 -8.50 14.87 3.95
C GLY A 111 -9.00 14.02 2.77
N THR A 112 -10.02 14.47 2.05
CA THR A 112 -10.56 13.79 0.85
C THR A 112 -10.20 14.50 -0.45
N THR A 113 -9.46 15.61 -0.37
CA THR A 113 -9.08 16.43 -1.52
C THR A 113 -7.57 16.55 -1.66
N ASN A 114 -7.10 16.85 -2.86
CA ASN A 114 -5.68 17.08 -3.15
C ASN A 114 -5.03 18.20 -2.31
N LYS A 115 -5.83 19.08 -1.70
CA LYS A 115 -5.36 20.13 -0.77
C LYS A 115 -5.22 19.63 0.68
N THR A 116 -6.03 18.66 1.06
CA THR A 116 -6.21 18.24 2.47
C THR A 116 -5.48 16.94 2.79
N VAL A 117 -5.33 16.03 1.82
CA VAL A 117 -4.49 14.84 1.93
C VAL A 117 -3.04 15.25 2.17
N ARG A 118 -2.40 14.58 3.13
CA ARG A 118 -0.99 14.80 3.48
C ARG A 118 -0.21 13.52 3.19
N VAL A 119 0.96 13.69 2.58
CA VAL A 119 1.83 12.58 2.21
C VAL A 119 2.37 11.94 3.49
N PRO A 120 2.31 10.60 3.65
CA PRO A 120 2.96 9.92 4.76
C PRO A 120 4.48 10.14 4.75
N LYS A 121 5.11 9.91 5.88
CA LYS A 121 6.54 10.14 6.10
C LYS A 121 7.22 8.84 6.48
N ASN A 122 8.56 8.83 6.46
CA ASN A 122 9.39 7.75 7.00
C ASN A 122 8.97 6.38 6.47
N PHE A 123 8.85 6.26 5.14
CA PHE A 123 8.62 4.96 4.53
C PHE A 123 9.79 4.03 4.84
N THR A 124 9.49 2.76 5.09
CA THR A 124 10.49 1.69 5.23
C THR A 124 10.07 0.54 4.34
N LEU A 125 11.01 -0.02 3.59
CA LEU A 125 10.82 -1.28 2.87
C LEU A 125 11.85 -2.27 3.38
N LYS A 126 11.40 -3.33 4.04
CA LYS A 126 12.24 -4.45 4.44
C LYS A 126 11.96 -5.63 3.54
N ALA A 127 13.00 -6.37 3.21
CA ALA A 127 12.95 -7.64 2.51
C ALA A 127 14.19 -8.45 2.93
N PRO A 128 14.24 -9.76 2.62
CA PRO A 128 15.44 -10.55 2.85
C PRO A 128 16.65 -9.98 2.11
N GLY A 129 17.82 -10.04 2.75
CA GLY A 129 19.08 -9.52 2.19
C GLY A 129 19.50 -8.15 2.75
N PRO A 130 20.31 -7.37 2.02
CA PRO A 130 21.05 -6.20 2.55
C PRO A 130 20.18 -4.98 2.91
N GLY A 131 18.85 -5.11 2.88
CA GLY A 131 17.90 -4.05 3.21
C GLY A 131 17.73 -2.99 2.11
N TYR A 132 16.71 -2.16 2.24
CA TYR A 132 16.47 -1.00 1.38
C TYR A 132 16.49 0.30 2.19
N THR A 133 16.93 1.38 1.55
CA THR A 133 16.80 2.74 2.10
C THR A 133 15.75 3.50 1.32
N CYS A 134 14.75 4.03 2.01
CA CYS A 134 13.70 4.83 1.39
C CYS A 134 14.05 6.32 1.44
N GLY A 135 13.87 7.00 0.30
CA GLY A 135 13.96 8.46 0.24
C GLY A 135 12.68 9.14 0.75
N VAL A 136 12.70 10.47 0.76
CA VAL A 136 11.52 11.28 1.09
C VAL A 136 10.43 11.05 0.04
N ALA A 137 9.18 10.89 0.50
CA ALA A 137 8.04 10.75 -0.38
C ALA A 137 7.80 12.02 -1.20
N LYS A 138 7.63 11.86 -2.51
CA LYS A 138 7.42 12.96 -3.46
C LYS A 138 6.01 12.87 -4.05
N ILE A 139 5.38 14.03 -4.24
CA ILE A 139 4.14 14.12 -5.01
C ILE A 139 4.51 14.02 -6.49
N VAL A 140 3.94 13.04 -7.18
CA VAL A 140 4.17 12.80 -8.61
C VAL A 140 2.90 13.08 -9.41
N LYS A 141 3.03 13.07 -10.74
CA LYS A 141 1.86 13.10 -11.63
C LYS A 141 0.95 11.92 -11.29
N PRO A 142 -0.39 12.12 -11.25
CA PRO A 142 -1.31 11.05 -10.91
C PRO A 142 -1.19 9.92 -11.92
N THR A 143 -0.98 8.71 -11.41
CA THR A 143 -1.06 7.49 -12.21
C THR A 143 -2.48 7.30 -12.70
N LYS A 144 -2.64 7.00 -13.99
CA LYS A 144 -3.92 6.57 -14.58
C LYS A 144 -3.95 5.05 -14.62
N PHE A 145 -5.04 4.49 -14.15
CA PHE A 145 -5.29 3.05 -14.16
C PHE A 145 -6.40 2.78 -15.18
N ILE A 146 -6.12 1.97 -16.19
CA ILE A 146 -7.10 1.54 -17.18
C ILE A 146 -7.58 0.16 -16.75
N THR A 147 -8.89 -0.07 -16.73
CA THR A 147 -9.46 -1.39 -16.44
C THR A 147 -9.04 -2.39 -17.52
N GLN A 148 -8.98 -3.68 -17.17
CA GLN A 148 -8.54 -4.72 -18.10
C GLN A 148 -9.38 -4.80 -19.38
N ASP A 149 -10.67 -4.45 -19.30
CA ASP A 149 -11.57 -4.37 -20.46
C ASP A 149 -11.38 -3.09 -21.31
N GLY A 150 -10.48 -2.19 -20.90
CA GLY A 150 -10.18 -0.93 -21.58
C GLY A 150 -11.25 0.15 -21.45
N ARG A 151 -12.40 -0.14 -20.82
CA ARG A 151 -13.58 0.74 -20.87
C ARG A 151 -13.55 1.88 -19.87
N ARG A 152 -12.83 1.72 -18.75
CA ARG A 152 -12.80 2.70 -17.66
C ARG A 152 -11.37 3.09 -17.33
N THR A 153 -11.13 4.39 -17.24
CA THR A 153 -9.90 4.94 -16.68
C THR A 153 -10.20 5.58 -15.34
N THR A 154 -9.45 5.22 -14.31
CA THR A 154 -9.42 5.90 -13.01
C THR A 154 -8.05 6.54 -12.81
N GLN A 155 -7.91 7.44 -11.83
CA GLN A 155 -6.63 8.08 -11.55
C GLN A 155 -6.40 8.24 -10.05
N ALA A 156 -5.13 8.20 -9.64
CA ALA A 156 -4.74 8.50 -8.28
C ALA A 156 -5.00 9.98 -7.92
N LEU A 157 -5.22 10.26 -6.63
CA LEU A 157 -5.23 11.62 -6.11
C LEU A 157 -3.85 12.26 -6.31
N SER A 158 -3.79 13.48 -6.83
CA SER A 158 -2.54 14.25 -6.95
C SER A 158 -2.75 15.73 -6.74
N LYS A 159 -1.77 16.39 -6.15
CA LYS A 159 -1.73 17.85 -6.12
C LYS A 159 -1.23 18.33 -7.49
N SER A 160 -2.01 19.16 -8.18
CA SER A 160 -1.49 19.89 -9.33
C SER A 160 -0.33 20.75 -8.83
N SER A 161 0.87 20.49 -9.33
CA SER A 161 2.02 21.35 -9.10
C SER A 161 1.77 22.59 -9.95
N LYS A 162 1.57 23.74 -9.31
CA LYS A 162 1.79 25.02 -9.99
C LYS A 162 3.28 25.27 -10.03
#